data_AF-A0A4Q6AGQ3-F1
#
_entry.id   AF-A0A4Q6AGQ3-F1
#
_cell.length_a   1.000
_cell.length_b   1.000
_cell.length_c   1.000
_cell.angle_alpha   90.00
_cell.angle_beta   90.00
_cell.angle_gamma   90.00
#
_symmetry.space_group_name_H-M   'P 1'
#
loop_
_entity.id
_entity.type
_entity.pdbx_description
1 polymer ?
#
loop_
_entity_poly.entity_id
_entity_poly.type
_entity_poly.pdbx_seq_one_letter_code
_entity_poly.pdbx_strand_id
1 'polypeptide(L)'
;MFAHVMKSVLKIFLITSLLSAEFSSAYAQGIFSSGKSTTSDADKQEIENSESPRFMMRRFVEILNNENVEEAFNYVEFPKGLNIEAKRKLVEELMEVLNKRGNIDLALISNNPSGSLSDDVKPEMEKIGTILTTPNSFPIMLRFSTDKTRKGWRFASEFMERIPDVAETLHLSSFENKLPPQLVAHKLFGIKIWQWIGLAIAIAISVLASMLLSWVLFHIMKRLVSRLQLVVPDEIFMSFITPLRLFTGLFVFGFAILFLDTDLGFRQKLGYFESVTLTLTFSIFALRLTAAAIELSRLSYERQGKTNSTAMLGPIRKGLSVLIVVLCAISLMRNLG
;
A
#
# COMPACT_ATOMS: atom_id res chain seq x y z
N MET A 1 22.68 -22.24 20.12
CA MET A 1 21.35 -22.37 19.47
C MET A 1 20.52 -21.09 19.60
N PHE A 2 20.25 -20.60 20.81
CA PHE A 2 19.46 -19.37 21.07
C PHE A 2 19.97 -18.12 20.31
N ALA A 3 21.27 -17.83 20.33
CA ALA A 3 21.84 -16.69 19.60
C ALA A 3 21.72 -16.80 18.07
N HIS A 4 21.61 -18.02 17.54
CA HIS A 4 21.47 -18.26 16.10
C HIS A 4 20.01 -18.13 15.64
N VAL A 5 19.08 -18.59 16.47
CA VAL A 5 17.64 -18.32 16.32
C VAL A 5 17.38 -16.82 16.45
N MET A 6 17.99 -16.14 17.42
CA MET A 6 17.91 -14.68 17.61
C MET A 6 18.39 -13.89 16.38
N LYS A 7 19.56 -14.23 15.82
CA LYS A 7 20.04 -13.59 14.58
C LYS A 7 19.14 -13.89 13.37
N SER A 8 18.55 -15.08 13.31
CA SER A 8 17.66 -15.46 12.20
C SER A 8 16.30 -14.77 12.30
N VAL A 9 15.72 -14.68 13.51
CA VAL A 9 14.48 -13.93 13.76
C VAL A 9 14.68 -12.45 13.51
N LEU A 10 15.79 -11.86 13.97
CA LEU A 10 16.10 -10.45 13.71
C LEU A 10 16.32 -10.17 12.23
N LYS A 11 17.04 -11.06 11.50
CA LYS A 11 17.22 -10.94 10.05
C LYS A 11 15.91 -11.10 9.29
N ILE A 12 15.09 -12.09 9.64
CA ILE A 12 13.78 -12.29 9.00
C ILE A 12 12.88 -11.10 9.30
N PHE A 13 12.90 -10.56 10.54
CA PHE A 13 12.15 -9.36 10.92
C PHE A 13 12.64 -8.11 10.17
N LEU A 14 13.94 -7.94 9.99
CA LEU A 14 14.53 -6.88 9.17
C LEU A 14 14.18 -7.03 7.69
N ILE A 15 14.22 -8.25 7.16
CA ILE A 15 13.87 -8.53 5.76
C ILE A 15 12.38 -8.34 5.52
N THR A 16 11.50 -8.77 6.44
CA THR A 16 10.06 -8.51 6.35
C THR A 16 9.72 -7.06 6.61
N SER A 17 10.47 -6.36 7.47
CA SER A 17 10.34 -4.92 7.69
C SER A 17 10.79 -4.14 6.46
N LEU A 18 11.88 -4.55 5.80
CA LEU A 18 12.32 -4.00 4.51
C LEU A 18 11.34 -4.33 3.39
N LEU A 19 10.87 -5.58 3.27
CA LEU A 19 9.86 -5.95 2.27
C LEU A 19 8.55 -5.19 2.52
N SER A 20 8.14 -5.03 3.78
CA SER A 20 6.97 -4.20 4.12
C SER A 20 7.22 -2.72 3.85
N ALA A 21 8.47 -2.23 3.98
CA ALA A 21 8.84 -0.86 3.66
C ALA A 21 8.92 -0.62 2.15
N GLU A 22 9.29 -1.63 1.36
CA GLU A 22 9.28 -1.59 -0.11
C GLU A 22 7.84 -1.72 -0.65
N PHE A 23 7.02 -2.62 -0.10
CA PHE A 23 5.59 -2.70 -0.38
C PHE A 23 4.86 -1.42 0.05
N SER A 24 5.22 -0.85 1.21
CA SER A 24 4.74 0.43 1.71
C SER A 24 5.28 1.60 0.87
N SER A 25 6.47 1.54 0.29
CA SER A 25 6.92 2.60 -0.65
C SER A 25 6.16 2.57 -1.98
N ALA A 26 5.64 1.41 -2.38
CA ALA A 26 4.79 1.27 -3.57
C ALA A 26 3.33 1.68 -3.33
N TYR A 27 2.86 1.72 -2.07
CA TYR A 27 1.43 1.91 -1.71
C TYR A 27 1.13 2.98 -0.67
N ALA A 28 2.08 3.39 0.17
CA ALA A 28 1.86 4.09 1.44
C ALA A 28 2.54 5.46 1.52
N GLN A 29 2.96 6.06 0.41
CA GLN A 29 3.43 7.43 0.46
C GLN A 29 2.27 8.45 0.52
N GLY A 30 1.05 8.05 0.14
CA GLY A 30 -0.05 8.99 -0.12
C GLY A 30 -1.12 9.23 0.95
N ILE A 31 -1.07 8.74 2.20
CA ILE A 31 -2.24 8.82 3.08
C ILE A 31 -1.92 9.02 4.59
N PHE A 32 -2.02 10.27 5.05
CA PHE A 32 -2.24 10.77 6.43
C PHE A 32 -1.08 11.35 7.26
N SER A 33 -0.68 12.59 6.95
CA SER A 33 -0.50 13.59 8.00
C SER A 33 -1.85 14.21 8.39
N SER A 34 -2.76 13.42 8.97
CA SER A 34 -3.87 13.96 9.76
C SER A 34 -3.67 13.58 11.21
N GLY A 35 -2.64 14.18 11.80
CA GLY A 35 -2.41 14.16 13.23
C GLY A 35 -3.41 15.10 13.93
N LYS A 36 -4.45 14.52 14.51
CA LYS A 36 -5.28 15.19 15.51
C LYS A 36 -4.40 15.47 16.73
N SER A 37 -4.43 16.72 17.17
CA SER A 37 -3.64 17.37 18.20
C SER A 37 -3.66 16.67 19.57
N THR A 38 -2.47 16.49 20.15
CA THR A 38 -2.29 16.53 21.61
C THR A 38 -1.71 17.88 21.99
N THR A 39 -2.34 18.47 22.99
CA THR A 39 -2.32 19.87 23.38
C THR A 39 -0.95 20.36 23.86
N SER A 40 -0.63 21.59 23.43
CA SER A 40 0.48 22.49 23.80
C SER A 40 1.51 22.63 22.68
N ASP A 41 1.46 23.78 22.00
CA ASP A 41 2.31 24.28 20.89
C ASP A 41 1.75 24.17 19.44
N ALA A 42 0.48 23.81 19.27
CA ALA A 42 -0.20 23.75 17.97
C ALA A 42 -0.90 25.07 17.56
N ASP A 43 -0.18 26.20 17.53
CA ASP A 43 -0.67 27.48 16.96
C ASP A 43 -0.03 27.79 15.60
N LYS A 44 -0.18 26.85 14.67
CA LYS A 44 -0.07 27.06 13.21
C LYS A 44 -0.89 25.97 12.53
N GLN A 45 -2.20 26.20 12.42
CA GLN A 45 -2.99 25.51 11.40
C GLN A 45 -2.30 25.73 10.06
N GLU A 46 -1.93 24.65 9.37
CA GLU A 46 -1.49 24.73 7.97
C GLU A 46 -2.65 25.32 7.17
N ILE A 47 -2.59 26.62 6.91
CA ILE A 47 -3.57 27.30 6.05
C ILE A 47 -3.35 26.73 4.67
N GLU A 48 -4.22 25.79 4.28
CA GLU A 48 -4.21 25.24 2.92
C GLU A 48 -4.41 26.38 1.93
N ASN A 49 -3.42 26.55 1.06
CA ASN A 49 -3.47 27.65 0.12
C ASN A 49 -4.32 27.23 -1.09
N SER A 50 -5.42 27.95 -1.32
CA SER A 50 -6.36 27.70 -2.42
C SER A 50 -5.72 27.82 -3.81
N GLU A 51 -4.59 28.50 -3.92
CA GLU A 51 -3.83 28.65 -5.16
C GLU A 51 -2.67 27.64 -5.28
N SER A 52 -2.53 26.72 -4.32
CA SER A 52 -1.49 25.68 -4.37
C SER A 52 -1.81 24.56 -5.35
N PRO A 53 -0.78 23.91 -5.93
CA PRO A 53 -0.98 22.72 -6.75
C PRO A 53 -1.57 21.55 -5.95
N ARG A 54 -1.27 21.45 -4.64
CA ARG A 54 -1.87 20.47 -3.74
C ARG A 54 -3.39 20.63 -3.63
N PHE A 55 -3.86 21.86 -3.44
CA PHE A 55 -5.29 22.16 -3.37
C PHE A 55 -6.00 21.80 -4.68
N MET A 56 -5.40 22.17 -5.82
CA MET A 56 -5.91 21.83 -7.15
C MET A 56 -6.07 20.32 -7.31
N MET A 57 -5.02 19.55 -7.01
CA MET A 57 -5.06 18.11 -7.18
C MET A 57 -6.10 17.45 -6.25
N ARG A 58 -6.26 17.95 -5.01
CA ARG A 58 -7.30 17.44 -4.11
C ARG A 58 -8.71 17.63 -4.68
N ARG A 59 -9.00 18.82 -5.23
CA ARG A 59 -10.27 19.08 -5.93
C ARG A 59 -10.44 18.19 -7.15
N PHE A 60 -9.36 17.95 -7.90
CA PHE A 60 -9.40 17.06 -9.05
C PHE A 60 -9.70 15.61 -8.66
N VAL A 61 -9.20 15.13 -7.52
CA VAL A 61 -9.58 13.81 -6.98
C VAL A 61 -11.07 13.71 -6.65
N GLU A 62 -11.68 14.77 -6.12
CA GLU A 62 -13.14 14.83 -5.91
C GLU A 62 -13.90 14.72 -7.24
N ILE A 63 -13.42 15.41 -8.27
CA ILE A 63 -14.00 15.37 -9.63
C ILE A 63 -13.87 13.98 -10.25
N LEU A 64 -12.71 13.33 -10.08
CA LEU A 64 -12.49 11.94 -10.50
C LEU A 64 -13.48 10.98 -9.82
N ASN A 65 -13.67 11.10 -8.51
CA ASN A 65 -14.60 10.25 -7.76
C ASN A 65 -16.06 10.45 -8.17
N ASN A 66 -16.44 11.66 -8.59
CA ASN A 66 -17.80 12.00 -9.02
C ASN A 66 -18.03 11.78 -10.52
N GLU A 67 -17.01 11.33 -11.27
CA GLU A 67 -17.05 11.16 -12.73
C GLU A 67 -17.55 12.43 -13.46
N ASN A 68 -17.28 13.63 -12.91
CA ASN A 68 -17.80 14.89 -13.41
C ASN A 68 -16.89 15.49 -14.50
N VAL A 69 -17.07 15.03 -15.74
CA VAL A 69 -16.27 15.46 -16.89
C VAL A 69 -16.33 16.97 -17.09
N GLU A 70 -17.50 17.60 -16.94
CA GLU A 70 -17.71 19.04 -17.19
C GLU A 70 -16.92 19.92 -16.22
N GLU A 71 -16.76 19.50 -14.97
CA GLU A 71 -15.96 20.24 -13.99
C GLU A 71 -14.46 20.10 -14.24
N ALA A 72 -14.02 18.92 -14.71
CA ALA A 72 -12.63 18.63 -15.07
C ALA A 72 -12.11 19.54 -16.19
N PHE A 73 -12.97 20.02 -17.09
CA PHE A 73 -12.58 21.00 -18.14
C PHE A 73 -11.88 22.24 -17.57
N ASN A 74 -12.22 22.68 -16.37
CA ASN A 74 -11.66 23.88 -15.76
C ASN A 74 -10.21 23.71 -15.28
N TYR A 75 -9.77 22.46 -15.13
CA TYR A 75 -8.48 22.05 -14.58
C TYR A 75 -7.49 21.59 -15.66
N VAL A 76 -7.84 21.73 -16.94
CA VAL A 76 -7.07 21.21 -18.06
C VAL A 76 -6.69 22.35 -19.01
N GLU A 77 -5.41 22.41 -19.39
CA GLU A 77 -4.97 23.25 -20.49
C GLU A 77 -5.03 22.44 -21.80
N PHE A 78 -5.96 22.80 -22.68
CA PHE A 78 -6.17 22.08 -23.93
C PHE A 78 -5.12 22.41 -25.00
N PRO A 79 -4.60 21.40 -25.71
CA PRO A 79 -3.84 21.61 -26.94
C PRO A 79 -4.63 22.45 -27.96
N LYS A 80 -3.91 23.25 -28.76
CA LYS A 80 -4.52 24.14 -29.75
C LYS A 80 -5.17 23.33 -30.89
N GLY A 81 -6.28 23.84 -31.43
CA GLY A 81 -6.95 23.25 -32.60
C GLY A 81 -7.95 22.12 -32.31
N LEU A 82 -8.23 21.81 -31.04
CA LEU A 82 -9.23 20.79 -30.67
C LEU A 82 -10.66 21.34 -30.72
N ASN A 83 -11.55 20.57 -31.37
CA ASN A 83 -13.00 20.76 -31.32
C ASN A 83 -13.57 20.38 -29.94
N ILE A 84 -14.79 20.84 -29.61
CA ILE A 84 -15.42 20.60 -28.30
C ILE A 84 -15.53 19.09 -27.99
N GLU A 85 -15.88 18.29 -28.99
CA GLU A 85 -16.01 16.83 -28.85
C GLU A 85 -14.66 16.16 -28.58
N ALA A 86 -13.60 16.60 -29.28
CA ALA A 86 -12.24 16.12 -29.04
C ALA A 86 -11.73 16.52 -27.65
N LYS A 87 -12.08 17.72 -27.16
CA LYS A 87 -11.76 18.15 -25.79
C LYS A 87 -12.46 17.28 -24.74
N ARG A 88 -13.73 16.95 -24.95
CA ARG A 88 -14.48 16.06 -24.04
C ARG A 88 -13.83 14.69 -23.96
N LYS A 89 -13.56 14.08 -25.13
CA LYS A 89 -12.89 12.78 -25.20
C LYS A 89 -11.52 12.81 -24.50
N LEU A 90 -10.75 13.88 -24.69
CA LEU A 90 -9.44 14.03 -24.07
C LEU A 90 -9.52 14.12 -22.53
N VAL A 91 -10.55 14.77 -21.98
CA VAL A 91 -10.78 14.81 -20.52
C VAL A 91 -11.20 13.44 -20.00
N GLU A 92 -12.06 12.72 -20.71
CA GLU A 92 -12.46 11.35 -20.34
C GLU A 92 -11.24 10.40 -20.31
N GLU A 93 -10.39 10.47 -21.35
CA GLU A 93 -9.14 9.70 -21.43
C GLU A 93 -8.18 10.10 -20.30
N LEU A 94 -8.05 11.39 -19.97
CA LEU A 94 -7.26 11.86 -18.84
C LEU A 94 -7.75 11.25 -17.53
N MET A 95 -9.06 11.30 -17.27
CA MET A 95 -9.66 10.75 -16.06
C MET A 95 -9.41 9.25 -15.96
N GLU A 96 -9.59 8.51 -17.06
CA GLU A 96 -9.32 7.08 -17.11
C GLU A 96 -7.83 6.77 -16.85
N VAL A 97 -6.93 7.49 -17.50
CA VAL A 97 -5.48 7.29 -17.38
C VAL A 97 -5.01 7.58 -15.95
N LEU A 98 -5.43 8.69 -15.37
CA LEU A 98 -5.07 9.04 -13.99
C LEU A 98 -5.62 8.02 -13.00
N ASN A 99 -6.85 7.54 -13.20
CA ASN A 99 -7.46 6.53 -12.35
C ASN A 99 -6.76 5.16 -12.47
N LYS A 100 -6.35 4.75 -13.68
CA LYS A 100 -5.74 3.41 -13.89
C LYS A 100 -4.23 3.36 -13.66
N ARG A 101 -3.50 4.46 -13.87
CA ARG A 101 -2.02 4.47 -13.91
C ARG A 101 -1.36 5.67 -13.23
N GLY A 102 -2.14 6.60 -12.67
CA GLY A 102 -1.58 7.74 -11.94
C GLY A 102 -0.87 7.30 -10.65
N ASN A 103 0.43 7.54 -10.57
CA ASN A 103 1.21 7.44 -9.34
C ASN A 103 1.47 8.86 -8.82
N ILE A 104 0.57 9.33 -7.95
CA ILE A 104 0.54 10.67 -7.38
C ILE A 104 0.51 10.56 -5.87
N ASP A 105 1.41 11.26 -5.20
CA ASP A 105 1.43 11.41 -3.76
C ASP A 105 1.08 12.86 -3.40
N LEU A 106 -0.13 13.07 -2.88
CA LEU A 106 -0.65 14.39 -2.50
C LEU A 106 0.20 15.07 -1.42
N ALA A 107 0.87 14.31 -0.54
CA ALA A 107 1.69 14.86 0.53
C ALA A 107 2.99 15.47 0.00
N LEU A 108 3.51 14.93 -1.11
CA LEU A 108 4.72 15.42 -1.78
C LEU A 108 4.46 16.63 -2.69
N ILE A 109 3.20 16.90 -3.05
CA ILE A 109 2.83 18.08 -3.84
C ILE A 109 3.01 19.36 -3.01
N SER A 110 3.52 20.43 -3.64
CA SER A 110 3.75 21.70 -2.96
C SER A 110 2.45 22.34 -2.47
N ASN A 111 2.45 22.86 -1.23
CA ASN A 111 1.38 23.70 -0.68
C ASN A 111 1.65 25.21 -0.92
N ASN A 112 2.68 25.57 -1.69
CA ASN A 112 3.00 26.95 -2.04
C ASN A 112 2.27 27.36 -3.34
N PRO A 113 1.63 28.54 -3.43
CA PRO A 113 1.08 29.07 -4.68
C PRO A 113 2.06 29.08 -5.85
N SER A 114 3.33 29.39 -5.58
CA SER A 114 4.39 29.43 -6.58
C SER A 114 4.91 28.04 -6.96
N GLY A 115 4.34 26.98 -6.40
CA GLY A 115 4.78 25.61 -6.61
C GLY A 115 6.11 25.27 -5.92
N SER A 116 6.68 24.13 -6.28
CA SER A 116 8.02 23.70 -5.82
C SER A 116 9.11 24.41 -6.64
N LEU A 117 9.85 25.35 -6.02
CA LEU A 117 11.02 25.98 -6.64
C LEU A 117 12.26 25.05 -6.66
N SER A 118 12.17 23.89 -6.01
CA SER A 118 13.24 22.88 -5.98
C SER A 118 13.21 21.91 -7.15
N ASP A 119 12.16 21.96 -7.97
CA ASP A 119 12.04 21.09 -9.13
C ASP A 119 12.92 21.66 -10.27
N ASP A 120 13.61 20.81 -11.02
CA ASP A 120 14.43 21.19 -12.20
C ASP A 120 13.55 21.56 -13.42
N VAL A 121 12.42 22.23 -13.16
CA VAL A 121 11.38 22.59 -14.11
C VAL A 121 11.19 24.10 -14.07
N LYS A 122 10.59 24.66 -15.14
CA LYS A 122 10.32 26.10 -15.22
C LYS A 122 9.49 26.57 -14.01
N PRO A 123 9.64 27.83 -13.56
CA PRO A 123 8.93 28.36 -12.37
C PRO A 123 7.40 28.31 -12.44
N GLU A 124 6.82 28.18 -13.64
CA GLU A 124 5.37 28.09 -13.87
C GLU A 124 4.88 26.64 -13.97
N MET A 125 5.75 25.65 -13.75
CA MET A 125 5.47 24.23 -13.95
C MET A 125 5.78 23.45 -12.68
N GLU A 126 4.98 22.43 -12.39
CA GLU A 126 5.19 21.54 -11.25
C GLU A 126 5.02 20.08 -11.64
N LYS A 127 5.93 19.23 -11.15
CA LYS A 127 5.83 17.78 -11.32
C LYS A 127 5.18 17.18 -10.09
N ILE A 128 3.94 16.70 -10.22
CA ILE A 128 3.17 16.15 -9.10
C ILE A 128 3.21 14.62 -8.98
N GLY A 129 3.78 13.94 -9.97
CA GLY A 129 3.80 12.49 -9.99
C GLY A 129 4.25 11.93 -11.32
N THR A 130 3.94 10.66 -11.55
CA THR A 130 4.26 9.95 -12.79
C THR A 130 3.11 9.05 -13.21
N ILE A 131 2.97 8.85 -14.51
CA ILE A 131 2.14 7.77 -15.03
C ILE A 131 3.03 6.59 -15.32
N LEU A 132 2.66 5.43 -14.76
CA LEU A 132 3.37 4.18 -14.97
C LEU A 132 2.91 3.56 -16.29
N THR A 133 3.76 3.57 -17.30
CA THR A 133 3.56 2.80 -18.55
C THR A 133 4.71 1.80 -18.68
N THR A 134 4.45 0.61 -19.21
CA THR A 134 5.51 -0.36 -19.51
C THR A 134 5.94 -0.14 -20.95
N PRO A 135 7.21 0.24 -21.26
CA PRO A 135 8.41 0.31 -20.42
C PRO A 135 8.78 1.69 -19.84
N ASN A 136 8.07 2.77 -20.20
CA ASN A 136 8.44 4.14 -19.84
C ASN A 136 7.47 4.77 -18.82
N SER A 137 7.98 5.44 -17.79
CA SER A 137 7.18 6.37 -16.99
C SER A 137 7.29 7.78 -17.56
N PHE A 138 6.20 8.55 -17.50
CA PHE A 138 6.22 9.96 -17.90
C PHE A 138 5.66 10.83 -16.78
N PRO A 139 6.21 12.04 -16.58
CA PRO A 139 5.82 12.91 -15.47
C PRO A 139 4.43 13.50 -15.68
N ILE A 140 3.68 13.61 -14.59
CA ILE A 140 2.42 14.37 -14.54
C ILE A 140 2.80 15.82 -14.27
N MET A 141 2.53 16.68 -15.24
CA MET A 141 2.94 18.08 -15.23
C MET A 141 1.74 18.99 -15.05
N LEU A 142 1.84 19.89 -14.09
CA LEU A 142 0.93 21.02 -13.92
C LEU A 142 1.58 22.30 -14.41
N ARG A 143 0.75 23.23 -14.88
CA ARG A 143 1.13 24.59 -15.22
C ARG A 143 0.30 25.58 -14.43
N PHE A 144 0.94 26.59 -13.86
CA PHE A 144 0.26 27.74 -13.30
C PHE A 144 -0.22 28.64 -14.43
N SER A 145 -1.53 28.77 -14.57
CA SER A 145 -2.14 29.54 -15.65
C SER A 145 -2.83 30.79 -15.09
N THR A 146 -2.44 31.94 -15.65
CA THR A 146 -3.01 33.26 -15.32
C THR A 146 -4.13 33.68 -16.28
N ASP A 147 -4.48 32.85 -17.27
CA ASP A 147 -5.37 33.25 -18.36
C ASP A 147 -6.86 32.85 -18.17
N LYS A 148 -7.73 33.63 -18.82
CA LYS A 148 -9.13 33.44 -19.24
C LYS A 148 -10.30 33.32 -18.27
N THR A 149 -10.17 33.12 -16.96
CA THR A 149 -11.32 33.34 -16.02
C THR A 149 -10.97 33.10 -14.54
N ARG A 150 -9.94 32.30 -14.24
CA ARG A 150 -9.43 32.07 -12.88
C ARG A 150 -7.94 31.78 -12.90
N LYS A 151 -7.17 32.41 -11.99
CA LYS A 151 -5.79 32.04 -11.68
C LYS A 151 -5.79 30.66 -11.01
N GLY A 152 -4.87 29.78 -11.42
CA GLY A 152 -4.70 28.49 -10.75
C GLY A 152 -3.89 27.49 -11.57
N TRP A 153 -3.57 26.38 -10.91
CA TRP A 153 -2.88 25.25 -11.53
C TRP A 153 -3.82 24.45 -12.43
N ARG A 154 -3.30 23.97 -13.56
CA ARG A 154 -4.00 23.12 -14.52
C ARG A 154 -3.05 22.04 -15.03
N PHE A 155 -3.58 20.93 -15.53
CA PHE A 155 -2.77 19.97 -16.28
C PHE A 155 -2.18 20.64 -17.51
N ALA A 156 -0.86 20.57 -17.64
CA ALA A 156 -0.12 21.26 -18.69
C ALA A 156 -0.49 20.69 -20.06
N SER A 157 -0.55 21.55 -21.08
CA SER A 157 -0.83 21.12 -22.46
C SER A 157 0.13 20.03 -22.96
N GLU A 158 1.43 20.09 -22.61
CA GLU A 158 2.40 19.07 -23.02
C GLU A 158 2.12 17.67 -22.43
N PHE A 159 1.50 17.64 -21.25
CA PHE A 159 1.06 16.40 -20.62
C PHE A 159 -0.21 15.88 -21.30
N MET A 160 -1.16 16.78 -21.57
CA MET A 160 -2.43 16.46 -22.24
C MET A 160 -2.23 15.90 -23.65
N GLU A 161 -1.22 16.37 -24.40
CA GLU A 161 -0.91 15.84 -25.73
C GLU A 161 -0.52 14.35 -25.72
N ARG A 162 0.01 13.84 -24.61
CA ARG A 162 0.45 12.43 -24.48
C ARG A 162 -0.65 11.49 -23.95
N ILE A 163 -1.75 12.04 -23.44
CA ILE A 163 -2.83 11.25 -22.84
C ILE A 163 -3.47 10.26 -23.84
N PRO A 164 -3.77 10.63 -25.09
CA PRO A 164 -4.40 9.71 -26.04
C PRO A 164 -3.56 8.45 -26.31
N ASP A 165 -2.24 8.62 -26.48
CA ASP A 165 -1.32 7.49 -26.71
C ASP A 165 -1.36 6.49 -25.54
N VAL A 166 -1.47 7.01 -24.33
CA VAL A 166 -1.47 6.20 -23.10
C VAL A 166 -2.83 5.55 -22.90
N ALA A 167 -3.91 6.27 -23.17
CA ALA A 167 -5.27 5.73 -23.14
C ALA A 167 -5.43 4.56 -24.13
N GLU A 168 -4.86 4.66 -25.33
CA GLU A 168 -4.88 3.56 -26.31
C GLU A 168 -4.17 2.31 -25.77
N THR A 169 -3.01 2.46 -25.12
CA THR A 169 -2.33 1.31 -24.49
C THR A 169 -3.14 0.69 -23.35
N LEU A 170 -3.92 1.49 -22.62
CA LEU A 170 -4.82 0.98 -21.59
C LEU A 170 -5.95 0.17 -22.18
N HIS A 171 -6.54 0.65 -23.27
CA HIS A 171 -7.61 -0.07 -23.95
C HIS A 171 -7.08 -1.40 -24.49
N LEU A 172 -5.87 -1.43 -25.05
CA LEU A 172 -5.29 -2.68 -25.57
C LEU A 172 -4.91 -3.69 -24.47
N SER A 173 -4.48 -3.21 -23.29
CA SER A 173 -3.96 -4.03 -22.19
C SER A 173 -5.00 -4.44 -21.14
N SER A 174 -6.14 -3.75 -21.07
CA SER A 174 -7.12 -3.95 -20.00
C SER A 174 -7.71 -5.36 -20.03
N PHE A 175 -7.57 -6.09 -18.93
CA PHE A 175 -8.22 -7.39 -18.71
C PHE A 175 -9.75 -7.30 -18.86
N GLU A 176 -10.32 -6.11 -18.62
CA GLU A 176 -11.74 -5.80 -18.82
C GLU A 176 -12.24 -6.12 -20.24
N ASN A 177 -11.39 -5.98 -21.26
CA ASN A 177 -11.78 -6.23 -22.64
C ASN A 177 -11.94 -7.71 -22.99
N LYS A 178 -11.44 -8.61 -22.12
CA LYS A 178 -11.65 -10.05 -22.25
C LYS A 178 -12.88 -10.54 -21.48
N LEU A 179 -13.52 -9.66 -20.70
CA LEU A 179 -14.68 -10.01 -19.88
C LEU A 179 -15.99 -9.73 -20.65
N PRO A 180 -17.06 -10.52 -20.41
CA PRO A 180 -18.37 -10.24 -20.98
C PRO A 180 -18.87 -8.84 -20.56
N PRO A 181 -19.51 -8.07 -21.46
CA PRO A 181 -19.89 -6.68 -21.20
C PRO A 181 -20.85 -6.54 -20.01
N GLN A 182 -21.64 -7.55 -19.71
CA GLN A 182 -22.55 -7.60 -18.57
C GLN A 182 -21.83 -7.44 -17.22
N LEU A 183 -20.61 -7.97 -17.09
CA LEU A 183 -19.81 -7.92 -15.85
C LEU A 183 -19.09 -6.58 -15.65
N VAL A 184 -18.86 -5.85 -16.75
CA VAL A 184 -18.17 -4.55 -16.75
C VAL A 184 -19.17 -3.39 -16.66
N ALA A 185 -20.33 -3.52 -17.28
CA ALA A 185 -21.33 -2.45 -17.37
C ALA A 185 -22.05 -2.16 -16.04
N HIS A 186 -22.23 -3.17 -15.19
CA HIS A 186 -22.95 -3.01 -13.93
C HIS A 186 -21.98 -2.65 -12.80
N LYS A 187 -22.26 -1.53 -12.12
CA LYS A 187 -21.58 -1.11 -10.89
C LYS A 187 -22.50 -1.37 -9.69
N LEU A 188 -21.96 -1.98 -8.63
CA LEU A 188 -22.61 -2.16 -7.34
C LEU A 188 -21.80 -1.38 -6.29
N PHE A 189 -22.41 -0.41 -5.60
CA PHE A 189 -21.73 0.52 -4.68
C PHE A 189 -20.53 1.27 -5.31
N GLY A 190 -20.62 1.61 -6.60
CA GLY A 190 -19.54 2.28 -7.33
C GLY A 190 -18.41 1.36 -7.82
N ILE A 191 -18.47 0.06 -7.49
CA ILE A 191 -17.46 -0.96 -7.86
C ILE A 191 -18.04 -1.88 -8.94
N LYS A 192 -17.27 -2.21 -9.99
CA LYS A 192 -17.75 -3.08 -11.08
C LYS A 192 -18.00 -4.51 -10.57
N ILE A 193 -19.02 -5.20 -11.07
CA ILE A 193 -19.36 -6.58 -10.61
C ILE A 193 -18.17 -7.54 -10.72
N TRP A 194 -17.38 -7.46 -11.79
CA TRP A 194 -16.21 -8.32 -11.94
C TRP A 194 -15.17 -8.12 -10.83
N GLN A 195 -15.06 -6.91 -10.26
CA GLN A 195 -14.14 -6.63 -9.16
C GLN A 195 -14.59 -7.32 -7.87
N TRP A 196 -15.90 -7.41 -7.62
CA TRP A 196 -16.44 -8.21 -6.51
C TRP A 196 -16.12 -9.69 -6.66
N ILE A 197 -16.25 -10.23 -7.88
CA ILE A 197 -15.89 -11.62 -8.18
C ILE A 197 -14.38 -11.83 -7.99
N GLY A 198 -13.56 -10.91 -8.51
CA GLY A 198 -12.11 -10.93 -8.32
C GLY A 198 -11.72 -10.90 -6.84
N LEU A 199 -12.41 -10.08 -6.02
CA LEU A 199 -12.19 -10.00 -4.58
C LEU A 199 -12.53 -11.33 -3.89
N ALA A 200 -13.66 -11.95 -4.23
CA ALA A 200 -14.06 -13.24 -3.71
C ALA A 200 -13.03 -14.34 -4.06
N ILE A 201 -12.54 -14.34 -5.31
CA ILE A 201 -11.49 -15.26 -5.77
C ILE A 201 -10.17 -15.01 -5.02
N ALA A 202 -9.78 -13.75 -4.86
CA ALA A 202 -8.59 -13.37 -4.11
C ALA A 202 -8.65 -13.89 -2.67
N ILE A 203 -9.79 -13.72 -1.99
CA ILE A 203 -10.02 -14.28 -0.64
C ILE A 203 -9.89 -15.81 -0.66
N ALA A 204 -10.54 -16.48 -1.62
CA ALA A 204 -10.51 -17.94 -1.71
C ALA A 204 -9.08 -18.47 -1.92
N ILE A 205 -8.33 -17.90 -2.86
CA ILE A 205 -6.93 -18.26 -3.13
C ILE A 205 -6.06 -18.02 -1.89
N SER A 206 -6.29 -16.92 -1.19
CA SER A 206 -5.54 -16.57 0.02
C SER A 206 -5.76 -17.57 1.15
N VAL A 207 -7.02 -17.96 1.37
CA VAL A 207 -7.36 -19.00 2.34
C VAL A 207 -6.72 -20.33 1.94
N LEU A 208 -6.86 -20.75 0.68
CA LEU A 208 -6.29 -22.00 0.19
C LEU A 208 -4.75 -22.03 0.28
N ALA A 209 -4.08 -20.95 -0.10
CA ALA A 209 -2.63 -20.81 0.00
C ALA A 209 -2.16 -20.87 1.47
N SER A 210 -2.88 -20.19 2.37
CA SER A 210 -2.56 -20.23 3.81
C SER A 210 -2.75 -21.63 4.40
N MET A 211 -3.79 -22.36 3.97
CA MET A 211 -4.05 -23.74 4.39
C MET A 211 -2.98 -24.69 3.88
N LEU A 212 -2.64 -24.59 2.59
CA LEU A 212 -1.60 -25.42 1.97
C LEU A 212 -0.25 -25.19 2.64
N LEU A 213 0.13 -23.94 2.87
CA LEU A 213 1.39 -23.60 3.53
C LEU A 213 1.44 -24.09 4.98
N SER A 214 0.34 -23.93 5.72
CA SER A 214 0.20 -24.47 7.09
C SER A 214 0.36 -26.00 7.10
N TRP A 215 -0.24 -26.69 6.14
CA TRP A 215 -0.16 -28.14 6.00
C TRP A 215 1.27 -28.60 5.67
N VAL A 216 1.94 -27.94 4.72
CA VAL A 216 3.33 -28.22 4.35
C VAL A 216 4.26 -28.01 5.55
N LEU A 217 4.13 -26.88 6.27
CA LEU A 217 4.98 -26.59 7.42
C LEU A 217 4.80 -27.62 8.53
N PHE A 218 3.54 -27.98 8.83
CA PHE A 218 3.23 -29.00 9.82
C PHE A 218 3.91 -30.32 9.48
N HIS A 219 3.86 -30.75 8.21
CA HIS A 219 4.47 -32.00 7.75
C HIS A 219 6.01 -31.97 7.82
N ILE A 220 6.63 -30.89 7.36
CA ILE A 220 8.09 -30.71 7.42
C ILE A 220 8.55 -30.78 8.88
N MET A 221 7.85 -30.09 9.78
CA MET A 221 8.26 -30.01 11.17
C MET A 221 8.01 -31.31 11.92
N LYS A 222 6.91 -32.02 11.65
CA LYS A 222 6.69 -33.38 12.17
C LYS A 222 7.79 -34.35 11.73
N ARG A 223 8.23 -34.28 10.47
CA ARG A 223 9.40 -35.05 9.99
C ARG A 223 10.70 -34.67 10.71
N LEU A 224 10.92 -33.39 10.96
CA LEU A 224 12.14 -32.91 11.63
C LEU A 224 12.19 -33.35 13.10
N VAL A 225 11.05 -33.27 13.78
CA VAL A 225 10.88 -33.69 15.19
C VAL A 225 11.07 -35.19 15.33
N SER A 226 10.50 -35.99 14.42
CA SER A 226 10.69 -37.45 14.42
C SER A 226 12.14 -37.85 14.12
N ARG A 227 12.84 -37.09 13.27
CA ARG A 227 14.27 -37.29 12.97
C ARG A 227 15.18 -36.91 14.14
N LEU A 228 14.81 -35.89 14.91
CA LEU A 228 15.62 -35.35 16.02
C LEU A 228 15.26 -35.94 17.40
N GLN A 229 14.29 -36.87 17.48
CA GLN A 229 13.79 -37.45 18.73
C GLN A 229 13.41 -36.41 19.81
N LEU A 230 12.90 -35.26 19.37
CA LEU A 230 12.38 -34.23 20.27
C LEU A 230 10.91 -34.54 20.58
N VAL A 231 10.52 -34.42 21.85
CA VAL A 231 9.10 -34.50 22.24
C VAL A 231 8.66 -33.06 22.40
N VAL A 232 7.98 -32.53 21.39
CA VAL A 232 7.43 -31.18 21.41
C VAL A 232 5.91 -31.33 21.45
N PRO A 233 5.22 -30.78 22.48
CA PRO A 233 3.77 -30.83 22.59
C PRO A 233 3.08 -30.20 21.38
N ASP A 234 1.98 -30.81 20.91
CA ASP A 234 1.18 -30.33 19.78
C ASP A 234 0.61 -28.91 19.99
N GLU A 235 0.41 -28.50 21.24
CA GLU A 235 -0.05 -27.15 21.60
C GLU A 235 0.94 -26.05 21.19
N ILE A 236 2.24 -26.31 21.31
CA ILE A 236 3.29 -25.37 20.91
C ILE A 236 3.31 -25.23 19.38
N PHE A 237 3.07 -26.33 18.65
CA PHE A 237 2.95 -26.31 17.20
C PHE A 237 1.73 -25.53 16.72
N MET A 238 0.56 -25.76 17.31
CA MET A 238 -0.67 -25.05 16.94
C MET A 238 -0.58 -23.55 17.25
N SER A 239 0.14 -23.18 18.32
CA SER A 239 0.42 -21.77 18.66
C SER A 239 1.25 -21.04 17.59
N PHE A 240 2.09 -21.77 16.85
CA PHE A 240 2.94 -21.20 15.78
C PHE A 240 2.27 -21.20 14.41
N ILE A 241 1.51 -22.26 14.09
CA ILE A 241 0.86 -22.40 12.78
C ILE A 241 -0.31 -21.43 12.62
N THR A 242 -1.06 -21.17 13.70
CA THR A 242 -2.26 -20.32 13.63
C THR A 242 -1.96 -18.88 13.20
N PRO A 243 -0.98 -18.16 13.79
CA PRO A 243 -0.66 -16.81 13.35
C PRO A 243 0.05 -16.78 11.99
N LEU A 244 0.84 -17.80 11.66
CA LEU A 244 1.46 -17.92 10.33
C LEU A 244 0.42 -18.07 9.22
N ARG A 245 -0.66 -18.83 9.48
CA ARG A 245 -1.79 -18.96 8.55
C ARG A 245 -2.44 -17.62 8.27
N LEU A 246 -2.68 -16.82 9.30
CA LEU A 246 -3.25 -15.48 9.14
C LEU A 246 -2.32 -14.55 8.36
N PHE A 247 -1.02 -14.55 8.71
CA PHE A 247 -0.03 -13.73 8.01
C PHE A 247 0.06 -14.08 6.53
N THR A 248 0.17 -15.37 6.21
CA THR A 248 0.34 -15.85 4.84
C THR A 248 -0.93 -15.65 4.00
N GLY A 249 -2.11 -15.87 4.59
CA GLY A 249 -3.37 -15.57 3.94
C GLY A 249 -3.49 -14.08 3.62
N LEU A 250 -3.17 -13.22 4.58
CA LEU A 250 -3.24 -11.77 4.36
C LEU A 250 -2.21 -11.26 3.34
N PHE A 251 -1.00 -11.84 3.35
CA PHE A 251 0.04 -11.50 2.38
C PHE A 251 -0.35 -11.92 0.95
N VAL A 252 -0.88 -13.13 0.78
CA VAL A 252 -1.37 -13.60 -0.53
C VAL A 252 -2.56 -12.78 -0.99
N PHE A 253 -3.42 -12.35 -0.06
CA PHE A 253 -4.57 -11.50 -0.37
C PHE A 253 -4.13 -10.13 -0.90
N GLY A 254 -3.22 -9.48 -0.20
CA GLY A 254 -2.58 -8.24 -0.65
C GLY A 254 -1.96 -8.36 -2.03
N PHE A 255 -1.19 -9.44 -2.24
CA PHE A 255 -0.59 -9.72 -3.54
C PHE A 255 -1.64 -9.96 -4.63
N ALA A 256 -2.72 -10.67 -4.34
CA ALA A 256 -3.79 -10.95 -5.30
C ALA A 256 -4.54 -9.67 -5.72
N ILE A 257 -4.71 -8.70 -4.82
CA ILE A 257 -5.32 -7.40 -5.12
C ILE A 257 -4.50 -6.62 -6.15
N LEU A 258 -3.17 -6.77 -6.19
CA LEU A 258 -2.31 -6.11 -7.18
C LEU A 258 -2.73 -6.46 -8.62
N PHE A 259 -3.16 -7.71 -8.82
CA PHE A 259 -3.62 -8.22 -10.11
C PHE A 259 -5.03 -7.77 -10.49
N LEU A 260 -5.83 -7.27 -9.54
CA LEU A 260 -7.10 -6.63 -9.86
C LEU A 260 -6.82 -5.22 -10.38
N ASP A 261 -7.23 -4.95 -11.63
CA ASP A 261 -7.20 -3.62 -12.27
C ASP A 261 -8.25 -2.70 -11.62
N THR A 262 -8.01 -2.34 -10.36
CA THR A 262 -8.94 -1.61 -9.50
C THR A 262 -8.69 -0.11 -9.56
N ASP A 263 -9.74 0.67 -9.32
CA ASP A 263 -9.72 2.14 -9.30
C ASP A 263 -8.69 2.70 -8.29
N LEU A 264 -8.02 3.81 -8.62
CA LEU A 264 -7.03 4.51 -7.79
C LEU A 264 -7.56 4.75 -6.37
N GLY A 265 -8.81 5.20 -6.25
CA GLY A 265 -9.42 5.49 -4.94
C GLY A 265 -9.66 4.24 -4.09
N PHE A 266 -9.92 3.10 -4.72
CA PHE A 266 -10.10 1.82 -4.03
C PHE A 266 -8.74 1.22 -3.62
N ARG A 267 -7.73 1.28 -4.50
CA ARG A 267 -6.36 0.83 -4.20
C ARG A 267 -5.77 1.55 -2.99
N GLN A 268 -6.00 2.86 -2.90
CA GLN A 268 -5.54 3.69 -1.79
C GLN A 268 -6.16 3.27 -0.44
N LYS A 269 -7.50 3.08 -0.40
CA LYS A 269 -8.19 2.64 0.82
C LYS A 269 -7.76 1.22 1.24
N LEU A 270 -7.63 0.31 0.29
CA LEU A 270 -7.29 -1.08 0.58
C LEU A 270 -5.85 -1.24 1.07
N GLY A 271 -4.89 -0.53 0.48
CA GLY A 271 -3.47 -0.60 0.87
C GLY A 271 -3.24 -0.15 2.32
N TYR A 272 -3.99 0.83 2.80
CA TYR A 272 -3.95 1.25 4.21
C TYR A 272 -4.45 0.15 5.17
N PHE A 273 -5.63 -0.42 4.89
CA PHE A 273 -6.17 -1.51 5.71
C PHE A 273 -5.28 -2.76 5.68
N GLU A 274 -4.75 -3.10 4.51
CA GLU A 274 -3.84 -4.24 4.33
C GLU A 274 -2.57 -4.06 5.15
N SER A 275 -1.90 -2.92 5.01
CA SER A 275 -0.61 -2.66 5.66
C SER A 275 -0.71 -2.58 7.18
N VAL A 276 -1.77 -1.97 7.74
CA VAL A 276 -2.05 -1.99 9.18
C VAL A 276 -2.31 -3.42 9.66
N THR A 277 -3.14 -4.18 8.94
CA THR A 277 -3.51 -5.55 9.34
C THR A 277 -2.31 -6.50 9.23
N LEU A 278 -1.46 -6.34 8.21
CA LEU A 278 -0.22 -7.09 8.05
C LEU A 278 0.76 -6.80 9.17
N THR A 279 0.96 -5.52 9.49
CA THR A 279 1.86 -5.09 10.57
C THR A 279 1.42 -5.66 11.93
N LEU A 280 0.11 -5.60 12.21
CA LEU A 280 -0.47 -6.13 13.44
C LEU A 280 -0.35 -7.66 13.51
N THR A 281 -0.71 -8.36 12.42
CA THR A 281 -0.67 -9.83 12.34
C THR A 281 0.77 -10.34 12.45
N PHE A 282 1.71 -9.67 11.79
CA PHE A 282 3.13 -9.98 11.86
C PHE A 282 3.70 -9.78 13.28
N SER A 283 3.30 -8.70 13.95
CA SER A 283 3.73 -8.43 15.34
C SER A 283 3.22 -9.49 16.31
N ILE A 284 1.97 -9.93 16.15
CA ILE A 284 1.42 -11.06 16.92
C ILE A 284 2.17 -12.35 16.62
N PHE A 285 2.48 -12.63 15.35
CA PHE A 285 3.30 -13.78 14.96
C PHE A 285 4.70 -13.73 15.58
N ALA A 286 5.37 -12.58 15.58
CA ALA A 286 6.69 -12.41 16.19
C ALA A 286 6.63 -12.63 17.72
N LEU A 287 5.61 -12.10 18.41
CA LEU A 287 5.40 -12.36 19.84
C LEU A 287 5.16 -13.85 20.14
N ARG A 288 4.45 -14.57 19.27
CA ARG A 288 4.22 -16.01 19.42
C ARG A 288 5.46 -16.84 19.12
N LEU A 289 6.23 -16.48 18.09
CA LEU A 289 7.49 -17.12 17.74
C LEU A 289 8.52 -17.00 18.87
N THR A 290 8.59 -15.84 19.51
CA THR A 290 9.52 -15.62 20.64
C THR A 290 9.13 -16.43 21.88
N ALA A 291 7.84 -16.50 22.20
CA ALA A 291 7.34 -17.38 23.26
C ALA A 291 7.66 -18.85 22.99
N ALA A 292 7.44 -19.33 21.76
CA ALA A 292 7.75 -20.70 21.36
C ALA A 292 9.25 -21.01 21.41
N ALA A 293 10.11 -20.10 20.94
CA ALA A 293 11.56 -20.27 20.97
C ALA A 293 12.12 -20.37 22.40
N ILE A 294 11.54 -19.61 23.33
CA ILE A 294 11.92 -19.65 24.75
C ILE A 294 11.50 -20.96 25.40
N GLU A 295 10.29 -21.46 25.10
CA GLU A 295 9.81 -22.73 25.64
C GLU A 295 10.62 -23.92 25.11
N LEU A 296 10.95 -23.92 23.82
CA LEU A 296 11.86 -24.92 23.23
C LEU A 296 13.26 -24.89 23.87
N SER A 297 13.75 -23.69 24.18
CA SER A 297 15.03 -23.53 24.88
C SER A 297 14.94 -24.07 26.30
N ARG A 298 13.84 -23.80 27.02
CA ARG A 298 13.58 -24.29 28.37
C ARG A 298 13.58 -25.83 28.41
N LEU A 299 12.85 -26.47 27.50
CA LEU A 299 12.82 -27.94 27.36
C LEU A 299 14.20 -28.52 27.04
N SER A 300 15.00 -27.84 26.22
CA SER A 300 16.38 -28.26 25.93
C SER A 300 17.33 -28.10 27.13
N TYR A 301 17.17 -27.06 27.95
CA TYR A 301 18.02 -26.81 29.13
C TYR A 301 17.66 -27.73 30.30
N GLU A 302 16.38 -28.07 30.46
CA GLU A 302 15.89 -28.99 31.48
C GLU A 302 16.40 -30.41 31.24
N ARG A 303 16.46 -30.86 29.98
CA ARG A 303 17.11 -32.12 29.58
C ARG A 303 18.63 -32.16 29.85
N GLN A 304 19.30 -31.00 29.95
CA GLN A 304 20.74 -30.90 30.20
C GLN A 304 21.10 -30.70 31.68
N GLY A 305 20.11 -30.71 32.59
CA GLY A 305 20.35 -30.57 34.03
C GLY A 305 20.88 -29.21 34.49
N LYS A 306 20.86 -28.18 33.62
CA LYS A 306 21.36 -26.83 33.90
C LYS A 306 20.22 -25.91 34.34
N THR A 307 19.72 -26.12 35.55
CA THR A 307 18.62 -25.34 36.16
C THR A 307 18.92 -23.85 36.29
N ASN A 308 20.17 -23.47 36.54
CA ASN A 308 20.60 -22.07 36.75
C ASN A 308 20.44 -21.16 35.52
N SER A 309 20.39 -21.71 34.31
CA SER A 309 20.25 -20.89 33.07
C SER A 309 18.81 -20.52 32.73
N THR A 310 17.82 -21.07 33.44
CA THR A 310 16.39 -20.77 33.19
C THR A 310 15.98 -19.38 33.71
N ALA A 311 16.70 -18.85 34.71
CA ALA A 311 16.44 -17.54 35.31
C ALA A 311 16.63 -16.37 34.32
N MET A 312 17.51 -16.51 33.33
CA MET A 312 17.74 -15.47 32.32
C MET A 312 16.68 -15.43 31.20
N LEU A 313 15.87 -16.50 31.05
CA LEU A 313 14.89 -16.59 29.96
C LEU A 313 13.70 -15.63 30.15
N GLY A 314 13.30 -15.35 31.39
CA GLY A 314 12.20 -14.43 31.72
C GLY A 314 12.47 -12.98 31.29
N PRO A 315 13.60 -12.38 31.71
CA PRO A 315 13.99 -11.03 31.28
C PRO A 315 14.16 -10.92 29.76
N ILE A 316 14.77 -11.92 29.10
CA ILE A 316 14.94 -11.92 27.65
C ILE A 316 13.59 -11.94 26.93
N ARG A 317 12.62 -12.74 27.41
CA ARG A 317 11.25 -12.75 26.87
C ARG A 317 10.62 -11.36 26.93
N LYS A 318 10.66 -10.72 28.09
CA LYS A 318 10.08 -9.39 28.29
C LYS A 318 10.75 -8.34 27.40
N GLY A 319 12.09 -8.33 27.35
CA GLY A 319 12.85 -7.41 26.50
C GLY A 319 12.50 -7.56 25.02
N LEU A 320 12.40 -8.80 24.54
CA LEU A 320 12.08 -9.09 23.14
C LEU A 320 10.62 -8.74 22.80
N SER A 321 9.67 -9.03 23.71
CA SER A 321 8.29 -8.61 23.56
C SER A 321 8.15 -7.09 23.51
N VAL A 322 8.83 -6.37 24.40
CA VAL A 322 8.82 -4.90 24.41
C VAL A 322 9.40 -4.36 23.12
N LEU A 323 10.53 -4.90 22.65
CA LEU A 323 11.14 -4.47 21.39
C LEU A 323 10.21 -4.69 20.19
N ILE A 324 9.54 -5.85 20.11
CA ILE A 324 8.57 -6.13 19.03
C ILE A 324 7.39 -5.17 19.08
N VAL A 325 6.85 -4.89 20.27
CA VAL A 325 5.73 -3.94 20.45
C VAL A 325 6.16 -2.52 20.08
N VAL A 326 7.36 -2.09 20.46
CA VAL A 326 7.90 -0.78 20.09
C VAL A 326 8.08 -0.68 18.57
N LEU A 327 8.64 -1.70 17.92
CA LEU A 327 8.77 -1.71 16.46
C LEU A 327 7.42 -1.74 15.73
N CYS A 328 6.44 -2.46 16.28
CA CYS A 328 5.06 -2.44 15.80
C CYS A 328 4.48 -1.02 15.90
N ALA A 329 4.61 -0.37 17.05
CA ALA A 329 4.14 0.99 17.27
C ALA A 329 4.81 1.99 16.32
N ILE A 330 6.13 1.90 16.12
CA ILE A 330 6.88 2.74 15.17
C ILE A 330 6.39 2.49 13.73
N SER A 331 6.21 1.23 13.35
CA SER A 331 5.75 0.88 12.00
C SER A 331 4.32 1.36 11.76
N LEU A 332 3.44 1.23 12.75
CA LEU A 332 2.10 1.79 12.70
C LEU A 332 2.15 3.30 12.58
N MET A 333 2.92 4.00 13.42
CA MET A 333 3.06 5.46 13.33
C MET A 333 3.58 5.94 11.98
N ARG A 334 4.55 5.24 11.38
CA ARG A 334 5.06 5.54 10.05
C ARG A 334 4.01 5.34 8.95
N ASN A 335 3.10 4.41 9.15
CA ASN A 335 2.07 4.06 8.18
C ASN A 335 0.77 4.86 8.39
N LEU A 336 0.63 5.50 9.56
CA LEU A 336 -0.46 6.39 9.98
C LEU A 336 -0.09 7.88 9.84
N GLY A 337 1.12 8.20 9.36
CA GLY A 337 1.74 9.52 9.42
C GLY A 337 2.15 10.09 8.08
#